data_AF-A0A1H9XFD0-F1
#
_entry.id   AF-A0A1H9XFD0-F1
#
_cell.length_a   1.000
_cell.length_b   1.000
_cell.length_c   1.000
_cell.angle_alpha   90.00
_cell.angle_beta   90.00
_cell.angle_gamma   90.00
#
_symmetry.space_group_name_H-M   'P 1'
#
loop_
_entity.id
_entity.type
_entity.pdbx_description
1 polymer ?
#
loop_
_entity_poly.entity_id
_entity_poly.type
_entity_poly.pdbx_seq_one_letter_code
_entity_poly.pdbx_strand_id
1 'polypeptide(L)'
;MNDLAYDQVEHARIVLESLGFDKERSNERSARILLALLQLKPGDSWSSATAPLLGTRAIMDWIRDQYGVDYKPNTRETIRRLTLHQFAEVALVEQNPDQPDRAINSPKWCYAIPPRVLEVLQAYGTGQFYGLVAQYLREQPGLISRYAAARSLERIPVALPDGRPITLSPGGQNRLIKKMIDEFCERFTPGGQVLYVGDADAKWAFFDEKSLVELGVVVDQHGKMPDLVVYFTAKNWLVLMEAADSHGPVDAKRHRELATLFGQSSAGLVYVSCFPDRQAMRKYLNQIAWETEAWCADNPTHLIHFNGERFLGPYG
;
A
#
# COMPACT_ATOMS: atom_id res chain seq x y z
N MET A 1 2.58 -9.70 -19.32
CA MET A 1 3.91 -9.77 -18.66
C MET A 1 4.05 -11.18 -18.12
N ASN A 2 5.24 -11.77 -18.14
CA ASN A 2 5.50 -13.01 -17.39
C ASN A 2 5.45 -12.68 -15.88
N ASP A 3 5.01 -13.62 -15.02
CA ASP A 3 4.81 -13.39 -13.57
C ASP A 3 6.08 -12.84 -12.91
N LEU A 4 7.26 -13.36 -13.29
CA LEU A 4 8.56 -12.87 -12.80
C LEU A 4 8.83 -11.40 -13.13
N ALA A 5 8.33 -10.90 -14.26
CA ALA A 5 8.52 -9.51 -14.66
C ALA A 5 7.57 -8.58 -13.89
N TYR A 6 6.37 -9.07 -13.58
CA TYR A 6 5.42 -8.36 -12.72
C TYR A 6 5.97 -8.25 -11.31
N ASP A 7 6.42 -9.36 -10.72
CA ASP A 7 7.00 -9.40 -9.37
C ASP A 7 8.22 -8.48 -9.25
N GLN A 8 9.11 -8.48 -10.24
CA GLN A 8 10.29 -7.63 -10.24
C GLN A 8 9.94 -6.13 -10.27
N VAL A 9 8.90 -5.76 -11.03
CA VAL A 9 8.39 -4.39 -11.06
C VAL A 9 7.78 -4.02 -9.71
N GLU A 10 6.95 -4.87 -9.11
CA GLU A 10 6.35 -4.61 -7.80
C GLU A 10 7.42 -4.50 -6.70
N HIS A 11 8.45 -5.34 -6.71
CA HIS A 11 9.60 -5.21 -5.82
C HIS A 11 10.29 -3.85 -5.95
N ALA A 12 10.51 -3.37 -7.19
CA ALA A 12 11.10 -2.06 -7.40
C ALA A 12 10.21 -0.91 -6.92
N ARG A 13 8.88 -1.06 -6.98
CA ARG A 13 7.93 -0.09 -6.40
C ARG A 13 8.05 -0.05 -4.88
N ILE A 14 8.08 -1.22 -4.22
CA ILE A 14 8.26 -1.35 -2.76
C ILE A 14 9.57 -0.71 -2.31
N VAL A 15 10.67 -0.92 -3.06
CA VAL A 15 11.97 -0.31 -2.79
C VAL A 15 11.90 1.22 -2.86
N LEU A 16 11.30 1.77 -3.91
CA LEU A 16 11.12 3.22 -4.06
C LEU A 16 10.25 3.80 -2.93
N GLU A 17 9.18 3.11 -2.55
CA GLU A 17 8.31 3.55 -1.45
C GLU A 17 9.04 3.54 -0.10
N SER A 18 9.85 2.50 0.14
CA SER A 18 10.71 2.36 1.32
C SER A 18 11.76 3.47 1.41
N LEU A 19 12.28 3.92 0.27
CA LEU A 19 13.21 5.06 0.16
C LEU A 19 12.53 6.43 0.25
N GLY A 20 11.20 6.48 0.40
CA GLY A 20 10.50 7.72 0.65
C GLY A 20 9.85 8.38 -0.56
N PHE A 21 9.86 7.74 -1.73
CA PHE A 21 9.20 8.26 -2.93
C PHE A 21 7.66 8.19 -2.83
N ASP A 22 6.96 9.10 -3.51
CA ASP A 22 5.49 9.07 -3.59
C ASP A 22 5.00 8.20 -4.76
N LYS A 23 3.68 8.09 -4.94
CA LYS A 23 3.07 7.25 -5.98
C LYS A 23 3.49 7.61 -7.40
N GLU A 24 3.79 8.86 -7.71
CA GLU A 24 4.26 9.24 -9.05
C GLU A 24 5.71 8.81 -9.29
N ARG A 25 6.53 8.80 -8.24
CA ARG A 25 7.92 8.34 -8.28
C ARG A 25 8.10 6.86 -7.89
N SER A 26 7.03 6.16 -7.50
CA SER A 26 6.97 4.70 -7.29
C SER A 26 5.99 3.98 -8.22
N ASN A 27 5.51 4.64 -9.29
CA ASN A 27 4.71 3.98 -10.32
C ASN A 27 5.54 3.01 -11.18
N GLU A 28 4.88 2.22 -12.03
CA GLU A 28 5.56 1.22 -12.84
C GLU A 28 6.62 1.80 -13.80
N ARG A 29 6.45 3.04 -14.27
CA ARG A 29 7.47 3.73 -15.10
C ARG A 29 8.75 3.91 -14.28
N SER A 30 8.61 4.43 -13.07
CA SER A 30 9.73 4.70 -12.17
C SER A 30 10.41 3.41 -11.71
N ALA A 31 9.63 2.36 -11.43
CA ALA A 31 10.13 1.02 -11.13
C ALA A 31 10.97 0.44 -12.29
N ARG A 32 10.47 0.47 -13.53
CA ARG A 32 11.22 -0.02 -14.70
C ARG A 32 12.50 0.79 -14.97
N ILE A 33 12.48 2.10 -14.71
CA ILE A 33 13.67 2.95 -14.80
C ILE A 33 14.69 2.56 -13.74
N LEU A 34 14.27 2.33 -12.50
CA LEU A 34 15.17 1.84 -11.44
C LEU A 34 15.78 0.48 -11.84
N LEU A 35 14.97 -0.47 -12.32
CA LEU A 35 15.45 -1.78 -12.76
C LEU A 35 16.45 -1.68 -13.90
N ALA A 36 16.24 -0.76 -14.84
CA ALA A 36 17.21 -0.49 -15.91
C ALA A 36 18.52 0.09 -15.36
N LEU A 37 18.44 1.04 -14.43
CA LEU A 37 19.63 1.60 -13.76
C LEU A 37 20.40 0.54 -12.95
N LEU A 38 19.72 -0.50 -12.48
CA LEU A 38 20.30 -1.62 -11.72
C LEU A 38 20.70 -2.82 -12.60
N GLN A 39 20.31 -2.82 -13.88
CA GLN A 39 20.43 -3.95 -14.79
C GLN A 39 19.79 -5.26 -14.29
N LEU A 40 18.66 -5.16 -13.56
CA LEU A 40 17.96 -6.33 -13.00
C LEU A 40 16.86 -6.85 -13.92
N LYS A 41 17.06 -8.03 -14.51
CA LYS A 41 16.08 -8.70 -15.36
C LYS A 41 14.99 -9.39 -14.52
N PRO A 42 13.86 -9.79 -15.14
CA PRO A 42 12.88 -10.63 -14.47
C PRO A 42 13.52 -11.89 -13.85
N GLY A 43 13.37 -12.06 -12.53
CA GLY A 43 13.92 -13.20 -11.78
C GLY A 43 15.34 -13.03 -11.26
N ASP A 44 16.03 -11.93 -11.57
CA ASP A 44 17.36 -11.66 -11.01
C ASP A 44 17.29 -11.32 -9.51
N SER A 45 18.31 -11.73 -8.76
CA SER A 45 18.47 -11.34 -7.36
C SER A 45 18.83 -9.85 -7.27
N TRP A 46 18.27 -9.13 -6.30
CA TRP A 46 18.66 -7.74 -6.02
C TRP A 46 20.14 -7.61 -5.66
N SER A 47 20.74 -8.64 -5.07
CA SER A 47 22.17 -8.68 -4.76
C SER A 47 23.07 -8.67 -6.00
N SER A 48 22.56 -9.01 -7.19
CA SER A 48 23.29 -8.93 -8.46
C SER A 48 23.13 -7.59 -9.17
N ALA A 49 22.45 -6.62 -8.55
CA ALA A 49 22.31 -5.29 -9.11
C ALA A 49 23.69 -4.65 -9.37
N THR A 50 23.79 -3.93 -10.49
CA THR A 50 24.98 -3.16 -10.87
C THR A 50 24.62 -1.70 -11.07
N ALA A 51 25.59 -0.81 -11.30
CA ALA A 51 25.33 0.61 -11.52
C ALA A 51 26.10 1.15 -12.73
N PRO A 52 25.78 0.72 -13.97
CA PRO A 52 26.42 1.24 -15.16
C PRO A 52 26.01 2.70 -15.45
N LEU A 53 26.83 3.38 -16.25
CA LEU A 53 26.49 4.69 -16.81
C LEU A 53 25.49 4.53 -17.96
N LEU A 54 24.28 5.03 -17.77
CA LEU A 54 23.23 4.92 -18.78
C LEU A 54 22.70 6.29 -19.21
N GLY A 55 22.59 6.49 -20.52
CA GLY A 55 21.80 7.57 -21.09
C GLY A 55 20.31 7.22 -21.11
N THR A 56 19.44 8.22 -21.19
CA THR A 56 17.97 8.00 -21.22
C THR A 56 17.53 7.06 -22.35
N ARG A 57 18.20 7.10 -23.51
CA ARG A 57 17.89 6.20 -24.62
C ARG A 57 18.23 4.74 -24.30
N ALA A 58 19.40 4.50 -23.70
CA ALA A 58 19.82 3.17 -23.27
C ALA A 58 18.86 2.60 -22.22
N ILE A 59 18.36 3.43 -21.29
CA ILE A 59 17.32 3.04 -20.33
C ILE A 59 16.04 2.61 -21.06
N MET A 60 15.55 3.41 -22.02
CA MET A 60 14.35 3.06 -22.79
C MET A 60 14.52 1.77 -23.59
N ASP A 61 15.65 1.61 -24.27
CA ASP A 61 15.94 0.42 -25.07
C ASP A 61 16.03 -0.82 -24.17
N TRP A 62 16.68 -0.72 -23.01
CA TRP A 62 16.76 -1.82 -22.06
C TRP A 62 15.39 -2.22 -21.50
N ILE A 63 14.53 -1.24 -21.17
CA ILE A 63 13.16 -1.51 -20.70
C ILE A 63 12.34 -2.22 -21.77
N ARG A 64 12.46 -1.80 -23.05
CA ARG A 64 11.83 -2.49 -24.17
C ARG A 64 12.32 -3.94 -24.25
N ASP A 65 13.62 -4.14 -24.21
CA ASP A 65 14.22 -5.45 -24.50
C ASP A 65 14.03 -6.45 -23.34
N GLN A 66 14.03 -6.00 -22.08
CA GLN A 66 13.91 -6.88 -20.91
C GLN A 66 12.49 -6.97 -20.32
N TYR A 67 11.68 -5.92 -20.46
CA TYR A 67 10.32 -5.84 -19.88
C TYR A 67 9.20 -5.70 -20.92
N GLY A 68 9.54 -5.64 -22.22
CA GLY A 68 8.55 -5.59 -23.31
C GLY A 68 7.79 -4.28 -23.41
N VAL A 69 8.26 -3.21 -22.76
CA VAL A 69 7.60 -1.90 -22.79
C VAL A 69 8.33 -0.96 -23.75
N ASP A 70 7.79 -0.82 -24.95
CA ASP A 70 8.36 0.05 -25.98
C ASP A 70 7.85 1.50 -25.84
N TYR A 71 8.67 2.35 -25.22
CA TYR A 71 8.35 3.76 -25.09
C TYR A 71 8.59 4.52 -26.39
N LYS A 72 7.56 5.21 -26.87
CA LYS A 72 7.67 6.11 -28.04
C LYS A 72 8.73 7.20 -27.80
N PRO A 73 9.44 7.68 -28.85
CA PRO A 73 10.54 8.65 -28.71
C PRO A 73 10.22 9.92 -27.92
N ASN A 74 8.99 10.43 -28.03
CA ASN A 74 8.51 11.60 -27.29
C ASN A 74 8.44 11.39 -25.76
N THR A 75 8.43 10.13 -25.28
CA THR A 75 8.43 9.76 -23.86
C THR A 75 9.80 9.98 -23.21
N ARG A 76 10.87 10.16 -24.00
CA ARG A 76 12.22 10.43 -23.49
C ARG A 76 12.22 11.62 -22.54
N GLU A 77 11.50 12.69 -22.90
CA GLU A 77 11.42 13.90 -22.07
C GLU A 77 10.61 13.67 -20.79
N THR A 78 9.55 12.85 -20.88
CA THR A 78 8.77 12.43 -19.71
C THR A 78 9.64 11.64 -18.72
N ILE A 79 10.42 10.67 -19.20
CA ILE A 79 11.33 9.86 -18.37
C ILE A 79 12.38 10.75 -17.69
N ARG A 80 12.97 11.67 -18.47
CA ARG A 80 13.97 12.61 -17.97
C ARG A 80 13.40 13.53 -16.89
N ARG A 81 12.29 14.22 -17.20
CA ARG A 81 11.72 15.27 -16.35
C ARG A 81 10.97 14.72 -15.14
N LEU A 82 10.16 13.68 -15.33
CA LEU A 82 9.24 13.18 -14.29
C LEU A 82 9.84 12.07 -13.42
N THR A 83 10.92 11.42 -13.85
CA THR A 83 11.57 10.37 -13.06
C THR A 83 13.04 10.65 -12.80
N LEU A 84 13.90 10.73 -13.83
CA LEU A 84 15.36 10.80 -13.61
C LEU A 84 15.80 12.10 -12.92
N HIS A 85 15.20 13.23 -13.25
CA HIS A 85 15.42 14.48 -12.53
C HIS A 85 14.99 14.39 -11.07
N GLN A 86 13.82 13.80 -10.81
CA GLN A 86 13.30 13.63 -9.46
C GLN A 86 14.18 12.68 -8.64
N PHE A 87 14.67 11.59 -9.24
CA PHE A 87 15.64 10.68 -8.61
C PHE A 87 16.96 11.38 -8.28
N ALA A 88 17.43 12.26 -9.16
CA ALA A 88 18.65 13.03 -8.93
C ALA A 88 18.49 14.13 -7.88
N GLU A 89 17.34 14.81 -7.84
CA GLU A 89 17.01 15.81 -6.80
C GLU A 89 17.08 15.24 -5.39
N VAL A 90 16.96 13.92 -5.26
CA VAL A 90 17.05 13.19 -3.99
C VAL A 90 18.18 12.17 -3.95
N ALA A 91 19.24 12.41 -4.75
CA ALA A 91 20.49 11.64 -4.70
C ALA A 91 20.34 10.11 -4.81
N LEU A 92 19.21 9.60 -5.33
CA LEU A 92 19.07 8.19 -5.70
C LEU A 92 19.95 7.89 -6.92
N VAL A 93 20.09 8.88 -7.80
CA VAL A 93 20.84 8.80 -9.05
C VAL A 93 21.76 10.01 -9.17
N GLU A 94 22.99 9.79 -9.60
CA GLU A 94 23.92 10.86 -9.97
C GLU A 94 23.82 11.18 -11.46
N GLN A 95 23.90 12.47 -11.80
CA GLN A 95 23.92 12.95 -13.17
C GLN A 95 25.36 13.22 -13.60
N ASN A 96 25.77 12.65 -14.74
CA ASN A 96 27.12 12.72 -15.28
C ASN A 96 28.25 12.51 -14.26
N PRO A 97 28.23 11.42 -13.47
CA PRO A 97 29.32 11.15 -12.53
C PRO A 97 30.67 10.95 -13.22
N ASP A 98 30.67 10.65 -14.53
CA ASP A 98 31.89 10.58 -15.36
C ASP A 98 32.43 11.95 -15.76
N GLN A 99 31.56 12.96 -15.89
CA GLN A 99 31.91 14.32 -16.28
C GLN A 99 30.93 15.35 -15.68
N PRO A 100 31.16 15.82 -14.43
CA PRO A 100 30.21 16.70 -13.74
C PRO A 100 29.95 18.05 -14.42
N ASP A 101 30.89 18.55 -15.22
CA ASP A 101 30.81 19.83 -15.96
C ASP A 101 30.20 19.69 -17.37
N ARG A 102 29.65 18.52 -17.71
CA ARG A 102 29.00 18.27 -19.00
C ARG A 102 27.84 19.26 -19.24
N ALA A 103 27.79 19.85 -20.42
CA ALA A 103 26.70 20.75 -20.82
C ALA A 103 25.31 20.08 -20.72
N ILE A 104 24.31 20.82 -20.22
CA ILE A 104 22.92 20.36 -19.96
C ILE A 104 22.24 19.76 -21.20
N ASN A 105 22.55 20.28 -22.39
CA ASN A 105 22.01 19.83 -23.66
C ASN A 105 22.84 18.73 -24.34
N SER A 106 23.85 18.19 -23.67
CA SER A 106 24.74 17.19 -24.25
C SER A 106 24.00 15.89 -24.58
N PRO A 107 24.20 15.30 -25.77
CA PRO A 107 23.63 13.99 -26.10
C PRO A 107 24.26 12.86 -25.28
N LYS A 108 25.38 13.11 -24.58
CA LYS A 108 26.09 12.16 -23.72
C LYS A 108 25.64 12.22 -22.26
N TRP A 109 24.56 12.94 -21.96
CA TRP A 109 24.03 13.02 -20.59
C TRP A 109 23.70 11.62 -20.06
N CYS A 110 24.29 11.25 -18.92
CA CYS A 110 24.17 9.91 -18.35
C CYS A 110 23.84 9.96 -16.86
N TYR A 111 23.45 8.80 -16.36
CA TYR A 111 22.96 8.57 -15.01
C TYR A 111 23.59 7.29 -14.46
N ALA A 112 23.89 7.27 -13.16
CA ALA A 112 24.24 6.04 -12.44
C ALA A 112 23.73 6.06 -11.00
N ILE A 113 23.58 4.89 -10.40
CA ILE A 113 23.28 4.75 -8.97
C ILE A 113 24.58 4.95 -8.17
N PRO A 114 24.60 5.84 -7.15
CA PRO A 114 25.78 6.01 -6.30
C PRO A 114 26.14 4.71 -5.55
N PRO A 115 27.43 4.43 -5.27
CA PRO A 115 27.84 3.19 -4.60
C PRO A 115 27.12 2.92 -3.27
N ARG A 116 26.91 3.97 -2.46
CA ARG A 116 26.20 3.86 -1.18
C ARG A 116 24.72 3.50 -1.35
N VAL A 117 24.08 4.02 -2.40
CA VAL A 117 22.68 3.69 -2.73
C VAL A 117 22.60 2.26 -3.25
N LEU A 118 23.56 1.85 -4.09
CA LEU A 118 23.63 0.49 -4.61
C LEU A 118 23.71 -0.56 -3.49
N GLU A 119 24.50 -0.31 -2.44
CA GLU A 119 24.59 -1.18 -1.26
C GLU A 119 23.22 -1.37 -0.58
N VAL A 120 22.46 -0.29 -0.41
CA VAL A 120 21.09 -0.34 0.16
C VAL A 120 20.16 -1.17 -0.74
N LEU A 121 20.21 -0.95 -2.05
CA LEU A 121 19.36 -1.63 -3.03
C LEU A 121 19.70 -3.13 -3.14
N GLN A 122 20.97 -3.49 -3.09
CA GLN A 122 21.44 -4.89 -3.13
C GLN A 122 20.99 -5.70 -1.91
N ALA A 123 20.73 -5.04 -0.78
CA ALA A 123 20.24 -5.67 0.43
C ALA A 123 18.74 -6.03 0.38
N TYR A 124 17.99 -5.60 -0.63
CA TYR A 124 16.55 -5.90 -0.73
C TYR A 124 16.28 -7.41 -0.71
N GLY A 125 15.30 -7.83 0.09
CA GLY A 125 15.00 -9.24 0.37
C GLY A 125 15.79 -9.85 1.53
N THR A 126 16.77 -9.13 2.10
CA THR A 126 17.50 -9.55 3.30
C THR A 126 16.95 -8.87 4.56
N GLY A 127 17.24 -9.44 5.74
CA GLY A 127 16.89 -8.83 7.03
C GLY A 127 17.60 -7.49 7.32
N GLN A 128 18.62 -7.11 6.54
CA GLN A 128 19.37 -5.86 6.72
C GLN A 128 18.75 -4.68 5.97
N PHE A 129 17.89 -4.93 4.99
CA PHE A 129 17.37 -3.92 4.05
C PHE A 129 16.80 -2.68 4.77
N TYR A 130 15.81 -2.88 5.64
CA TYR A 130 15.15 -1.76 6.33
C TYR A 130 16.09 -0.99 7.26
N GLY A 131 17.09 -1.65 7.85
CA GLY A 131 18.12 -0.99 8.65
C GLY A 131 19.01 -0.07 7.82
N LEU A 132 19.44 -0.54 6.64
CA LEU A 132 20.23 0.25 5.69
C LEU A 132 19.44 1.40 5.09
N VAL A 133 18.16 1.20 4.76
CA VAL A 133 17.25 2.27 4.33
C VAL A 133 17.12 3.34 5.42
N ALA A 134 16.89 2.94 6.67
CA ALA A 134 16.75 3.89 7.77
C ALA A 134 18.06 4.68 8.00
N GLN A 135 19.22 4.05 7.86
CA GLN A 135 20.51 4.73 7.92
C GLN A 135 20.70 5.72 6.77
N TYR A 136 20.45 5.29 5.53
CA TYR A 136 20.54 6.12 4.34
C TYR A 136 19.67 7.38 4.46
N LEU A 137 18.43 7.23 4.92
CA LEU A 137 17.51 8.35 5.10
C LEU A 137 17.97 9.32 6.20
N ARG A 138 18.57 8.84 7.30
CA ARG A 138 19.12 9.71 8.36
C ARG A 138 20.32 10.53 7.88
N GLU A 139 21.17 9.94 7.06
CA GLU A 139 22.38 10.57 6.52
C GLU A 139 22.07 11.63 5.44
N GLN A 140 20.84 11.60 4.88
CA GLN A 140 20.36 12.59 3.92
C GLN A 140 19.13 13.35 4.45
N PRO A 141 19.29 14.30 5.40
CA PRO A 141 18.17 15.06 5.96
C PRO A 141 17.37 15.88 4.93
N GLY A 142 17.95 16.17 3.75
CA GLY A 142 17.25 16.76 2.60
C GLY A 142 16.22 15.84 1.92
N LEU A 143 16.46 14.51 1.91
CA LEU A 143 15.53 13.49 1.38
C LEU A 143 14.25 13.45 2.18
N ILE A 144 14.41 13.38 3.52
CA ILE A 144 13.30 13.30 4.45
C ILE A 144 12.54 14.62 4.45
N SER A 145 13.19 15.79 4.54
CA SER A 145 12.47 17.06 4.67
C SER A 145 11.62 17.44 3.46
N ARG A 146 12.06 17.13 2.23
CA ARG A 146 11.30 17.46 1.00
C ARG A 146 10.08 16.56 0.75
N TYR A 147 10.14 15.29 1.14
CA TYR A 147 9.00 14.36 0.99
C TYR A 147 8.20 14.15 2.29
N ALA A 148 8.81 14.30 3.48
CA ALA A 148 8.11 14.23 4.76
C ALA A 148 7.29 15.48 5.03
N ALA A 149 7.64 16.66 4.52
CA ALA A 149 6.76 17.83 4.59
C ALA A 149 5.47 17.59 3.79
N ALA A 150 5.55 16.95 2.62
CA ALA A 150 4.37 16.54 1.85
C ALA A 150 3.61 15.38 2.52
N ARG A 151 4.30 14.36 3.05
CA ARG A 151 3.68 13.21 3.73
C ARG A 151 3.05 13.56 5.09
N SER A 152 3.64 14.47 5.86
CA SER A 152 3.09 14.93 7.15
C SER A 152 1.86 15.83 6.98
N LEU A 153 1.76 16.56 5.86
CA LEU A 153 0.62 17.42 5.57
C LEU A 153 -0.60 16.66 5.02
N GLU A 154 -0.45 15.40 4.59
CA GLU A 154 -1.52 14.63 3.97
C GLU A 154 -1.92 13.33 4.71
N ARG A 155 -1.14 12.85 5.69
CA ARG A 155 -1.56 11.67 6.49
C ARG A 155 -2.85 11.97 7.25
N ILE A 156 -3.74 10.98 7.29
CA ILE A 156 -5.04 11.09 7.94
C ILE A 156 -4.86 10.73 9.43
N PRO A 157 -5.01 11.68 10.37
CA PRO A 157 -4.98 11.36 11.79
C PRO A 157 -6.25 10.60 12.18
N VAL A 158 -6.07 9.50 12.90
CA VAL A 158 -7.16 8.69 13.43
C VAL A 158 -6.90 8.44 14.91
N ALA A 159 -7.90 8.70 15.75
CA ALA A 159 -7.88 8.27 17.14
C ALA A 159 -8.60 6.93 17.21
N LEU A 160 -7.93 5.91 17.75
CA LEU A 160 -8.61 4.66 18.09
C LEU A 160 -9.64 4.91 19.19
N PRO A 161 -10.64 4.03 19.38
CA PRO A 161 -11.67 4.20 20.41
C PRO A 161 -11.13 4.33 21.85
N ASP A 162 -9.91 3.86 22.11
CA ASP A 162 -9.21 3.99 23.40
C ASP A 162 -8.35 5.27 23.52
N GLY A 163 -8.42 6.15 22.53
CA GLY A 163 -7.70 7.42 22.47
C GLY A 163 -6.27 7.33 21.91
N ARG A 164 -5.75 6.13 21.58
CA ARG A 164 -4.42 6.00 20.96
C ARG A 164 -4.41 6.66 19.58
N PRO A 165 -3.45 7.57 19.30
CA PRO A 165 -3.31 8.16 17.98
C PRO A 165 -2.62 7.20 17.01
N ILE A 166 -3.19 7.04 15.82
CA ILE A 166 -2.55 6.41 14.67
C ILE A 166 -2.63 7.35 13.45
N THR A 167 -1.90 7.03 12.40
CA THR A 167 -1.97 7.81 11.15
C THR A 167 -2.07 6.87 9.95
N LEU A 168 -3.01 7.16 9.05
CA LEU A 168 -3.17 6.43 7.79
C LEU A 168 -2.58 7.22 6.62
N SER A 169 -2.19 6.54 5.55
CA SER A 169 -1.80 7.22 4.32
C SER A 169 -3.00 7.94 3.65
N PRO A 170 -2.79 9.01 2.86
CA PRO A 170 -3.86 9.86 2.30
C PRO A 170 -4.78 9.23 1.23
N GLY A 171 -4.50 8.00 0.79
CA GLY A 171 -5.05 7.43 -0.45
C GLY A 171 -6.03 6.26 -0.28
N GLY A 172 -6.79 6.02 -1.34
CA GLY A 172 -7.70 4.87 -1.47
C GLY A 172 -8.73 4.79 -0.35
N GLN A 173 -8.88 3.58 0.18
CA GLN A 173 -9.86 3.22 1.18
C GLN A 173 -9.60 3.82 2.57
N ASN A 174 -8.41 4.38 2.84
CA ASN A 174 -8.04 4.90 4.16
C ASN A 174 -8.95 6.05 4.66
N ARG A 175 -9.52 6.85 3.75
CA ARG A 175 -10.53 7.86 4.11
C ARG A 175 -11.82 7.23 4.64
N LEU A 176 -12.21 6.10 4.08
CA LEU A 176 -13.37 5.33 4.52
C LEU A 176 -13.07 4.58 5.81
N ILE A 177 -11.87 4.01 5.97
CA ILE A 177 -11.40 3.39 7.22
C ILE A 177 -11.47 4.39 8.38
N LYS A 178 -11.03 5.63 8.17
CA LYS A 178 -11.21 6.68 9.19
C LYS A 178 -12.68 6.83 9.60
N LYS A 179 -13.60 6.92 8.64
CA LYS A 179 -15.04 7.02 8.94
C LYS A 179 -15.58 5.75 9.62
N MET A 180 -15.06 4.57 9.30
CA MET A 180 -15.44 3.33 10.00
C MET A 180 -15.03 3.40 11.48
N ILE A 181 -13.83 3.93 11.78
CA ILE A 181 -13.37 4.09 13.16
C ILE A 181 -14.15 5.20 13.87
N ASP A 182 -14.28 6.37 13.26
CA ASP A 182 -14.91 7.54 13.90
C ASP A 182 -16.43 7.38 14.04
N GLU A 183 -17.12 6.86 13.02
CA GLU A 183 -18.59 6.91 12.94
C GLU A 183 -19.23 5.54 13.20
N PHE A 184 -18.74 4.48 12.53
CA PHE A 184 -19.31 3.15 12.69
C PHE A 184 -19.01 2.59 14.08
N CYS A 185 -17.75 2.64 14.53
CA CYS A 185 -17.40 2.05 15.82
C CYS A 185 -18.09 2.77 16.98
N GLU A 186 -18.20 4.10 16.91
CA GLU A 186 -18.94 4.90 17.89
C GLU A 186 -20.41 4.45 18.02
N ARG A 187 -21.06 4.06 16.93
CA ARG A 187 -22.50 3.75 16.89
C ARG A 187 -22.82 2.28 17.12
N PHE A 188 -22.08 1.39 16.48
CA PHE A 188 -22.43 -0.04 16.40
C PHE A 188 -21.58 -0.92 17.30
N THR A 189 -20.39 -0.45 17.69
CA THR A 189 -19.49 -1.15 18.62
C THR A 189 -18.94 -0.21 19.70
N PRO A 190 -19.80 0.53 20.44
CA PRO A 190 -19.34 1.52 21.42
C PRO A 190 -18.49 0.87 22.51
N GLY A 191 -17.29 1.39 22.73
CA GLY A 191 -16.31 0.78 23.65
C GLY A 191 -15.63 -0.48 23.10
N GLY A 192 -15.82 -0.79 21.81
CA GLY A 192 -15.12 -1.86 21.11
C GLY A 192 -13.63 -1.56 20.97
N GLN A 193 -12.81 -2.61 21.04
CA GLN A 193 -11.37 -2.52 20.91
C GLN A 193 -10.98 -2.74 19.44
N VAL A 194 -10.33 -1.78 18.81
CA VAL A 194 -9.71 -1.99 17.50
C VAL A 194 -8.49 -2.89 17.67
N LEU A 195 -8.47 -4.03 16.97
CA LEU A 195 -7.39 -5.02 17.03
C LEU A 195 -6.49 -4.99 15.79
N TYR A 196 -7.00 -4.51 14.66
CA TYR A 196 -6.24 -4.42 13.42
C TYR A 196 -6.76 -3.28 12.55
N VAL A 197 -5.86 -2.52 11.93
CA VAL A 197 -6.18 -1.51 10.93
C VAL A 197 -5.20 -1.67 9.76
N GLY A 198 -5.71 -1.98 8.57
CA GLY A 198 -4.95 -1.99 7.32
C GLY A 198 -4.56 -0.57 6.89
N ASP A 199 -3.44 -0.44 6.17
CA ASP A 199 -3.06 0.80 5.50
C ASP A 199 -2.87 0.50 4.01
N ALA A 200 -3.44 1.31 3.12
CA ALA A 200 -3.25 1.16 1.68
C ALA A 200 -1.78 1.19 1.23
N ASP A 201 -0.89 1.87 1.98
CA ASP A 201 0.53 2.02 1.62
C ASP A 201 1.51 1.34 2.61
N ALA A 202 1.01 0.53 3.57
CA ALA A 202 1.85 -0.24 4.51
C ALA A 202 1.18 -1.57 4.88
N LYS A 203 1.92 -2.53 5.46
CA LYS A 203 1.36 -3.86 5.79
C LYS A 203 0.15 -3.76 6.75
N TRP A 204 0.21 -2.86 7.73
CA TRP A 204 -0.90 -2.43 8.59
C TRP A 204 -0.53 -1.12 9.30
N ALA A 205 -1.52 -0.30 9.64
CA ALA A 205 -1.37 0.89 10.48
C ALA A 205 -1.36 0.56 11.98
N PHE A 206 -2.03 -0.53 12.37
CA PHE A 206 -2.12 -0.99 13.75
C PHE A 206 -2.41 -2.50 13.78
N PHE A 207 -1.78 -3.23 14.72
CA PHE A 207 -2.00 -4.67 14.91
C PHE A 207 -1.75 -5.06 16.38
N ASP A 208 -2.80 -5.50 17.07
CA ASP A 208 -2.78 -6.05 18.42
C ASP A 208 -2.81 -7.58 18.35
N GLU A 209 -1.67 -8.15 17.98
CA GLU A 209 -1.50 -9.60 17.80
C GLU A 209 -1.85 -10.38 19.07
N LYS A 210 -1.46 -9.86 20.23
CA LYS A 210 -1.68 -10.51 21.52
C LYS A 210 -3.17 -10.73 21.79
N SER A 211 -3.99 -9.69 21.62
CA SER A 211 -5.43 -9.77 21.85
C SER A 211 -6.12 -10.72 20.85
N LEU A 212 -5.66 -10.77 19.60
CA LEU A 212 -6.19 -11.72 18.61
C LEU A 212 -5.84 -13.17 18.96
N VAL A 213 -4.61 -13.43 19.41
CA VAL A 213 -4.19 -14.75 19.88
C VAL A 213 -4.99 -15.19 21.11
N GLU A 214 -5.25 -14.28 22.05
CA GLU A 214 -6.11 -14.55 23.22
C GLU A 214 -7.54 -14.93 22.82
N LEU A 215 -8.03 -14.42 21.69
CA LEU A 215 -9.33 -14.80 21.12
C LEU A 215 -9.30 -16.11 20.34
N GLY A 216 -8.12 -16.73 20.14
CA GLY A 216 -7.95 -17.97 19.37
C GLY A 216 -7.63 -17.76 17.89
N VAL A 217 -7.33 -16.53 17.48
CA VAL A 217 -7.02 -16.18 16.08
C VAL A 217 -5.51 -16.05 15.92
N VAL A 218 -4.92 -16.92 15.10
CA VAL A 218 -3.50 -16.85 14.74
C VAL A 218 -3.39 -16.44 13.28
N VAL A 219 -2.77 -15.29 13.03
CA VAL A 219 -2.62 -14.74 11.68
C VAL A 219 -1.33 -15.28 11.06
N ASP A 220 -1.45 -16.15 10.06
CA ASP A 220 -0.32 -16.54 9.20
C ASP A 220 0.15 -15.32 8.38
N GLN A 221 1.46 -15.21 8.15
CA GLN A 221 2.08 -14.22 7.26
C GLN A 221 1.46 -14.18 5.84
N HIS A 222 0.75 -15.24 5.42
CA HIS A 222 0.09 -15.36 4.12
C HIS A 222 -1.43 -15.10 4.13
N GLY A 223 -2.06 -15.01 5.30
CA GLY A 223 -3.50 -14.79 5.42
C GLY A 223 -3.89 -13.33 5.15
N LYS A 224 -4.78 -13.08 4.17
CA LYS A 224 -5.28 -11.73 3.88
C LYS A 224 -6.28 -11.28 4.95
N MET A 225 -5.82 -10.46 5.90
CA MET A 225 -6.64 -9.75 6.88
C MET A 225 -7.68 -8.83 6.24
N PRO A 226 -8.82 -8.53 6.89
CA PRO A 226 -9.74 -7.47 6.46
C PRO A 226 -9.16 -6.08 6.79
N ASP A 227 -9.73 -5.02 6.24
CA ASP A 227 -9.25 -3.65 6.45
C ASP A 227 -9.33 -3.15 7.91
N LEU A 228 -10.33 -3.60 8.67
CA LEU A 228 -10.51 -3.25 10.07
C LEU A 228 -11.08 -4.43 10.86
N VAL A 229 -10.49 -4.71 12.03
CA VAL A 229 -10.99 -5.71 12.99
C VAL A 229 -11.28 -5.03 14.31
N VAL A 230 -12.52 -5.16 14.78
CA VAL A 230 -12.96 -4.62 16.08
C VAL A 230 -13.51 -5.73 16.95
N TYR A 231 -12.98 -5.86 18.16
CA TYR A 231 -13.53 -6.73 19.19
C TYR A 231 -14.54 -5.97 20.06
N PHE A 232 -15.81 -6.30 19.90
CA PHE A 232 -16.90 -5.74 20.71
C PHE A 232 -17.18 -6.65 21.90
N THR A 233 -16.47 -6.37 23.00
CA THR A 233 -16.48 -7.15 24.24
C THR A 233 -17.88 -7.36 24.82
N ALA A 234 -18.74 -6.35 24.80
CA ALA A 234 -20.09 -6.40 25.37
C ALA A 234 -20.99 -7.49 24.76
N LYS A 235 -20.73 -7.89 23.51
CA LYS A 235 -21.47 -8.96 22.81
C LYS A 235 -20.59 -10.15 22.45
N ASN A 236 -19.31 -10.09 22.80
CA ASN A 236 -18.28 -11.04 22.39
C ASN A 236 -18.28 -11.27 20.87
N TRP A 237 -18.16 -10.18 20.10
CA TRP A 237 -18.12 -10.22 18.63
C TRP A 237 -16.79 -9.72 18.07
N LEU A 238 -16.27 -10.40 17.06
CA LEU A 238 -15.28 -9.87 16.14
C LEU A 238 -16.00 -9.31 14.91
N VAL A 239 -15.97 -8.00 14.78
CA VAL A 239 -16.51 -7.28 13.62
C VAL A 239 -15.38 -7.11 12.61
N LEU A 240 -15.50 -7.82 11.50
CA LEU A 240 -14.56 -7.89 10.39
C LEU A 240 -15.08 -6.99 9.27
N MET A 241 -14.39 -5.90 8.99
CA MET A 241 -14.90 -4.85 8.10
C MET A 241 -13.97 -4.65 6.91
N GLU A 242 -14.55 -4.56 5.70
CA GLU A 242 -13.85 -4.23 4.46
C GLU A 242 -14.29 -2.87 3.94
N ALA A 243 -13.34 -2.03 3.54
CA ALA A 243 -13.59 -0.73 2.95
C ALA A 243 -13.66 -0.88 1.42
N ALA A 244 -14.87 -1.14 0.91
CA ALA A 244 -15.12 -1.47 -0.48
C ALA A 244 -15.12 -0.22 -1.38
N ASP A 245 -13.94 0.31 -1.68
CA ASP A 245 -13.74 1.38 -2.69
C ASP A 245 -13.44 0.81 -4.09
N SER A 246 -12.45 -0.07 -4.17
CA SER A 246 -11.82 -0.59 -5.39
C SER A 246 -11.46 -2.08 -5.26
N HIS A 247 -11.20 -2.57 -4.04
CA HIS A 247 -10.91 -3.99 -3.77
C HIS A 247 -12.14 -4.90 -3.64
N GLY A 248 -13.35 -4.31 -3.63
CA GLY A 248 -14.64 -5.04 -3.59
C GLY A 248 -15.15 -5.31 -2.16
N PRO A 249 -16.41 -5.75 -2.03
CA PRO A 249 -17.04 -6.03 -0.73
C PRO A 249 -16.61 -7.37 -0.15
N VAL A 250 -17.17 -7.71 1.02
CA VAL A 250 -17.22 -9.10 1.48
C VAL A 250 -18.15 -9.89 0.55
N ASP A 251 -17.57 -10.48 -0.49
CA ASP A 251 -18.26 -11.40 -1.40
C ASP A 251 -18.29 -12.83 -0.83
N ALA A 252 -18.96 -13.77 -1.52
CA ALA A 252 -19.09 -15.15 -1.06
C ALA A 252 -17.75 -15.91 -0.95
N LYS A 253 -16.72 -15.49 -1.69
CA LYS A 253 -15.38 -16.06 -1.57
C LYS A 253 -14.68 -15.48 -0.34
N ARG A 254 -14.67 -14.15 -0.22
CA ARG A 254 -14.05 -13.41 0.87
C ARG A 254 -14.67 -13.75 2.22
N HIS A 255 -15.99 -13.92 2.27
CA HIS A 255 -16.70 -14.41 3.45
C HIS A 255 -16.15 -15.76 3.93
N ARG A 256 -15.96 -16.74 3.02
CA ARG A 256 -15.38 -18.05 3.37
C ARG A 256 -13.93 -17.97 3.81
N GLU A 257 -13.14 -17.11 3.17
CA GLU A 257 -11.75 -16.85 3.57
C GLU A 257 -11.69 -16.31 5.00
N LEU A 258 -12.49 -15.29 5.31
CA LEU A 258 -12.55 -14.70 6.65
C LEU A 258 -13.12 -15.68 7.68
N ALA A 259 -14.16 -16.44 7.34
CA ALA A 259 -14.72 -17.48 8.21
C ALA A 259 -13.69 -18.58 8.53
N THR A 260 -12.81 -18.91 7.58
CA THR A 260 -11.72 -19.86 7.81
C THR A 260 -10.63 -19.25 8.69
N LEU A 261 -10.19 -18.04 8.35
CA LEU A 261 -9.11 -17.34 9.05
C LEU A 261 -9.45 -17.06 10.52
N PHE A 262 -10.71 -16.68 10.79
CA PHE A 262 -11.20 -16.35 12.13
C PHE A 262 -12.03 -17.48 12.75
N GLY A 263 -12.09 -18.67 12.13
CA GLY A 263 -13.01 -19.74 12.53
C GLY A 263 -12.73 -20.39 13.88
N GLN A 264 -11.51 -20.22 14.42
CA GLN A 264 -11.14 -20.66 15.78
C GLN A 264 -11.39 -19.59 16.85
N SER A 265 -11.94 -18.43 16.45
CA SER A 265 -12.29 -17.35 17.37
C SER A 265 -13.31 -17.81 18.41
N SER A 266 -13.03 -17.48 19.68
CA SER A 266 -13.99 -17.60 20.78
C SER A 266 -15.12 -16.55 20.73
N ALA A 267 -14.97 -15.51 19.90
CA ALA A 267 -15.97 -14.48 19.64
C ALA A 267 -16.76 -14.77 18.35
N GLY A 268 -18.04 -14.40 18.33
CA GLY A 268 -18.90 -14.52 17.14
C GLY A 268 -18.45 -13.57 16.03
N LEU A 269 -18.53 -14.02 14.77
CA LEU A 269 -18.05 -13.23 13.63
C LEU A 269 -19.18 -12.40 13.03
N VAL A 270 -18.91 -11.12 12.78
CA VAL A 270 -19.79 -10.19 12.07
C VAL A 270 -19.03 -9.62 10.89
N TYR A 271 -19.57 -9.73 9.68
CA TYR A 271 -18.91 -9.27 8.46
C TYR A 271 -19.58 -8.01 7.94
N VAL A 272 -18.80 -6.97 7.65
CA VAL A 272 -19.34 -5.67 7.23
C VAL A 272 -18.64 -5.17 5.97
N SER A 273 -19.40 -4.98 4.89
CA SER A 273 -18.94 -4.24 3.72
C SER A 273 -19.24 -2.75 3.89
N CYS A 274 -18.20 -1.93 3.96
CA CYS A 274 -18.32 -0.49 4.16
C CYS A 274 -18.15 0.25 2.83
N PHE A 275 -19.00 1.24 2.58
CA PHE A 275 -18.97 2.06 1.37
C PHE A 275 -19.00 3.55 1.71
N PRO A 276 -18.48 4.44 0.86
CA PRO A 276 -18.63 5.87 1.05
C PRO A 276 -20.10 6.32 1.03
N ASP A 277 -20.88 5.72 0.11
CA ASP A 277 -22.29 6.01 -0.10
C ASP A 277 -23.00 4.85 -0.82
N ARG A 278 -24.34 4.91 -0.89
CA ARG A 278 -25.15 3.90 -1.60
C ARG A 278 -24.93 3.88 -3.11
N GLN A 279 -24.46 4.97 -3.72
CA GLN A 279 -24.18 5.01 -5.15
C GLN A 279 -22.94 4.18 -5.51
N ALA A 280 -21.91 4.22 -4.66
CA ALA A 280 -20.74 3.35 -4.74
C ALA A 280 -21.13 1.89 -4.50
N MET A 281 -21.93 1.64 -3.45
CA MET A 281 -22.45 0.30 -3.12
C MET A 281 -23.21 -0.35 -4.28
N ARG A 282 -24.00 0.42 -5.05
CA ARG A 282 -24.82 -0.10 -6.16
C ARG A 282 -24.04 -0.96 -7.16
N LYS A 283 -22.76 -0.65 -7.39
CA LYS A 283 -21.89 -1.38 -8.32
C LYS A 283 -21.57 -2.80 -7.85
N TYR A 284 -21.66 -3.04 -6.54
CA TYR A 284 -21.28 -4.27 -5.87
C TYR A 284 -22.48 -5.03 -5.29
N LEU A 285 -23.69 -4.51 -5.46
CA LEU A 285 -24.90 -5.05 -4.82
C LEU A 285 -25.13 -6.54 -5.10
N ASN A 286 -24.78 -7.00 -6.31
CA ASN A 286 -24.90 -8.41 -6.71
C ASN A 286 -23.74 -9.31 -6.22
N GLN A 287 -22.72 -8.74 -5.60
CA GLN A 287 -21.52 -9.44 -5.13
C GLN A 287 -21.49 -9.59 -3.60
N ILE A 288 -22.17 -8.69 -2.87
CA ILE A 288 -22.24 -8.73 -1.40
C ILE A 288 -22.81 -10.09 -0.95
N ALA A 289 -22.10 -10.78 -0.08
CA ALA A 289 -22.53 -12.08 0.43
C ALA A 289 -23.79 -11.96 1.30
N TRP A 290 -24.64 -13.00 1.25
CA TRP A 290 -25.65 -13.21 2.28
C TRP A 290 -25.00 -13.45 3.64
N GLU A 291 -25.77 -13.26 4.71
CA GLU A 291 -25.31 -13.35 6.10
C GLU A 291 -24.22 -12.34 6.43
N THR A 292 -24.22 -11.20 5.73
CA THR A 292 -23.33 -10.07 5.99
C THR A 292 -24.09 -8.76 6.13
N GLU A 293 -23.41 -7.77 6.67
CA GLU A 293 -23.92 -6.42 6.81
C GLU A 293 -23.25 -5.48 5.80
N ALA A 294 -23.96 -4.41 5.43
CA ALA A 294 -23.38 -3.30 4.70
C ALA A 294 -23.64 -1.97 5.40
N TRP A 295 -22.64 -1.10 5.37
CA TRP A 295 -22.68 0.23 5.98
C TRP A 295 -22.26 1.29 4.96
N CYS A 296 -22.97 2.42 4.94
CA CYS A 296 -22.66 3.54 4.05
C CYS A 296 -22.35 4.78 4.88
N ALA A 297 -21.17 5.37 4.66
CA ALA A 297 -20.66 6.46 5.48
C ALA A 297 -21.42 7.79 5.30
N ASP A 298 -22.19 7.94 4.23
CA ASP A 298 -23.11 9.07 4.00
C ASP A 298 -24.40 8.97 4.82
N ASN A 299 -24.73 7.79 5.36
CA ASN A 299 -25.89 7.53 6.22
C ASN A 299 -25.45 6.73 7.46
N PRO A 300 -24.56 7.29 8.30
CA PRO A 300 -23.77 6.53 9.28
C PRO A 300 -24.60 5.87 10.40
N THR A 301 -25.84 6.30 10.61
CA THR A 301 -26.74 5.77 11.65
C THR A 301 -27.51 4.52 11.22
N HIS A 302 -27.36 4.06 9.98
CA HIS A 302 -28.12 2.93 9.43
C HIS A 302 -27.19 1.79 9.00
N LEU A 303 -27.73 0.57 9.08
CA LEU A 303 -27.13 -0.65 8.56
C LEU A 303 -28.08 -1.30 7.55
N ILE A 304 -27.51 -1.97 6.56
CA ILE A 304 -28.26 -2.78 5.60
C ILE A 304 -27.90 -4.24 5.86
N HIS A 305 -28.91 -5.02 6.22
CA HIS A 305 -28.76 -6.44 6.51
C HIS A 305 -29.01 -7.28 5.26
N PHE A 306 -27.98 -7.98 4.76
CA PHE A 306 -28.11 -8.92 3.65
C PHE A 306 -28.41 -10.32 4.21
N ASN A 307 -29.66 -10.55 4.61
CA ASN A 307 -30.05 -11.80 5.24
C ASN A 307 -31.54 -12.16 5.02
N GLY A 308 -31.94 -13.35 5.47
CA GLY A 308 -33.30 -13.88 5.42
C GLY A 308 -34.19 -13.47 6.59
N GLU A 309 -35.09 -14.37 7.00
CA GLU A 309 -36.30 -14.11 7.81
C GLU A 309 -36.09 -13.57 9.24
N ARG A 310 -34.84 -13.40 9.70
CA ARG A 310 -34.51 -13.10 11.11
C ARG A 310 -35.04 -11.74 11.61
N PHE A 311 -35.30 -10.77 10.72
CA PHE A 311 -35.55 -9.37 11.10
C PHE A 311 -36.84 -8.76 10.52
N LEU A 312 -37.81 -9.57 10.10
CA LEU A 312 -39.08 -9.06 9.56
C LEU A 312 -39.99 -8.52 10.68
N GLY A 313 -40.27 -7.23 10.68
CA GLY A 313 -41.20 -6.59 11.61
C GLY A 313 -41.38 -5.09 11.35
N PRO A 314 -42.46 -4.47 11.83
CA PRO A 314 -42.68 -3.03 11.69
C PRO A 314 -41.71 -2.22 12.56
N TYR A 315 -41.27 -1.06 12.06
CA TYR A 315 -40.41 -0.09 12.77
C TYR A 315 -41.20 0.96 13.57
N GLY A 316 -42.51 0.77 13.70
CA GLY A 316 -43.46 1.73 14.29
C GLY A 316 -43.64 1.57 15.79
#